data_AF-I0QTY4-F1
#
_entry.id   AF-I0QTY4-F1
#
_cell.length_a   1.000
_cell.length_b   1.000
_cell.length_c   1.000
_cell.angle_alpha   90.00
_cell.angle_beta   90.00
_cell.angle_gamma   90.00
#
_symmetry.space_group_name_H-M   'P 1'
#
loop_
_entity.id
_entity.type
_entity.pdbx_description
1 polymer ?
#
loop_
_entity_poly.entity_id
_entity_poly.type
_entity_poly.pdbx_seq_one_letter_code
_entity_poly.pdbx_strand_id
1 'polypeptide(L)'
;MLASKYGVASKYGIGQQVRHRMLGYLGVVIDVDAEFSLDKPEAAEIEADDAMRAAPWYHVVMEDNEGQPMHTYLAEIQIDHEARIPHPEQSTLDELAESVRSQLLAPRLRN
;
A
#
# COMPACT_ATOMS: atom_id res chain seq x y z
N MET A 1 -18.25 3.61 -23.10
CA MET A 1 -17.74 4.18 -21.83
C MET A 1 -16.27 4.46 -22.02
N LEU A 2 -15.86 5.73 -21.99
CA LEU A 2 -14.47 6.14 -22.16
C LEU A 2 -13.66 5.73 -20.93
N ALA A 3 -12.62 4.91 -21.12
CA ALA A 3 -11.56 4.78 -20.13
C ALA A 3 -10.82 6.12 -20.04
N SER A 4 -10.67 6.65 -18.82
CA SER A 4 -10.15 7.98 -18.57
C SER A 4 -8.70 8.11 -19.04
N LYS A 5 -8.40 9.20 -19.77
CA LYS A 5 -7.08 9.58 -20.28
C LYS A 5 -6.17 10.18 -19.19
N TYR A 6 -6.45 9.87 -17.93
CA TYR A 6 -5.84 10.43 -16.72
C TYR A 6 -5.62 9.26 -15.77
N GLY A 7 -4.43 9.18 -15.17
CA GLY A 7 -3.98 8.06 -14.34
C GLY A 7 -5.05 7.55 -13.37
N VAL A 8 -5.07 6.24 -13.16
CA VAL A 8 -6.04 5.60 -12.26
C VAL A 8 -5.92 6.25 -10.88
N ALA A 9 -7.05 6.75 -10.36
CA ALA A 9 -7.09 7.35 -9.04
C ALA A 9 -6.86 6.25 -7.98
N SER A 10 -5.87 6.46 -7.11
CA SER A 10 -5.58 5.57 -5.99
C SER A 10 -6.72 5.56 -4.97
N LYS A 11 -7.13 4.38 -4.50
CA LYS A 11 -8.09 4.22 -3.39
C LYS A 11 -7.49 4.47 -2.02
N TYR A 12 -6.18 4.29 -1.85
CA TYR A 12 -5.51 4.40 -0.55
C TYR A 12 -4.39 5.45 -0.59
N GLY A 13 -4.26 6.23 0.47
CA GLY A 13 -3.23 7.28 0.56
C GLY A 13 -1.97 6.83 1.28
N ILE A 14 -0.82 7.43 0.96
CA ILE A 14 0.41 7.24 1.73
C ILE A 14 0.19 7.71 3.18
N GLY A 15 0.60 6.89 4.15
CA GLY A 15 0.38 7.05 5.59
C GLY A 15 -1.00 6.56 6.08
N GLN A 16 -1.80 5.95 5.22
CA GLN A 16 -3.07 5.33 5.59
C GLN A 16 -2.84 3.92 6.16
N GLN A 17 -3.53 3.61 7.26
CA GLN A 17 -3.63 2.24 7.75
C GLN A 17 -4.66 1.45 6.92
N VAL A 18 -4.31 0.22 6.58
CA VAL A 18 -5.08 -0.67 5.72
C VAL A 18 -4.99 -2.11 6.25
N ARG A 19 -5.82 -2.99 5.72
CA ARG A 19 -5.71 -4.44 5.96
C ARG A 19 -5.42 -5.20 4.68
N HIS A 20 -4.63 -6.26 4.78
CA HIS A 20 -4.59 -7.27 3.74
C HIS A 20 -5.97 -7.97 3.67
N ARG A 21 -6.68 -7.87 2.55
CA ARG A 21 -8.06 -8.37 2.37
C ARG A 21 -8.23 -9.84 2.78
N MET A 22 -7.30 -10.70 2.36
CA MET A 22 -7.39 -12.14 2.63
C MET A 22 -6.86 -12.55 4.02
N LEU A 23 -5.70 -12.04 4.44
CA LEU A 23 -5.02 -12.46 5.66
C LEU A 23 -5.39 -11.63 6.90
N GLY A 24 -5.98 -10.46 6.72
CA GLY A 24 -6.40 -9.56 7.79
C GLY A 24 -5.28 -8.75 8.44
N TYR A 25 -4.02 -8.92 8.03
CA TYR A 25 -2.88 -8.20 8.58
C TYR A 25 -3.03 -6.68 8.45
N LEU A 26 -2.81 -5.99 9.56
CA LEU A 26 -2.74 -4.53 9.61
C LEU A 26 -1.45 -4.07 8.93
N GLY A 27 -1.53 -2.96 8.20
CA GLY A 27 -0.36 -2.33 7.61
C GLY A 27 -0.55 -0.86 7.34
N VAL A 28 0.54 -0.22 6.93
CA VAL A 28 0.60 1.21 6.57
C VAL A 28 1.12 1.34 5.15
N VAL A 29 0.36 2.05 4.31
CA VAL A 29 0.81 2.41 2.95
C VAL A 29 1.97 3.40 3.07
N ILE A 30 3.14 3.08 2.52
CA ILE A 30 4.32 3.94 2.54
C ILE A 30 4.67 4.54 1.18
N ASP A 31 4.21 3.92 0.09
CA ASP A 31 4.35 4.43 -1.27
C ASP A 31 3.27 3.84 -2.19
N VAL A 32 3.07 4.46 -3.36
CA VAL A 32 2.10 4.04 -4.37
C VAL A 32 2.69 4.18 -5.77
N ASP A 33 2.74 3.06 -6.49
CA ASP A 33 3.02 3.04 -7.91
C ASP A 33 1.72 3.08 -8.72
N ALA A 34 1.71 3.81 -9.83
CA ALA A 34 0.52 3.92 -10.69
C ALA A 34 0.17 2.59 -11.39
N GLU A 35 1.17 1.73 -11.57
CA GLU A 35 1.09 0.41 -12.21
C GLU A 35 2.16 -0.51 -11.62
N PHE A 36 2.09 -1.80 -11.90
CA PHE A 36 3.07 -2.77 -11.43
C PHE A 36 4.50 -2.43 -11.92
N SER A 37 5.43 -2.16 -11.00
CA SER A 37 6.79 -1.70 -11.32
C SER A 37 7.92 -2.66 -10.93
N LEU A 38 7.64 -3.88 -10.46
CA LEU A 38 8.69 -4.89 -10.28
C LEU A 38 9.05 -5.52 -11.63
N ASP A 39 10.24 -6.13 -11.71
CA ASP A 39 10.66 -6.87 -12.90
C ASP A 39 9.57 -7.88 -13.28
N LYS A 40 9.08 -7.78 -14.53
CA LYS A 40 8.12 -8.75 -15.05
C LYS A 40 8.83 -10.10 -15.08
N PRO A 41 8.39 -11.11 -14.31
CA PRO A 41 8.84 -12.45 -14.59
C PRO A 41 8.35 -12.86 -15.99
N GLU A 42 8.99 -13.86 -16.59
CA GLU A 42 8.58 -14.32 -17.91
C GLU A 42 7.07 -14.64 -17.90
N ALA A 43 6.37 -14.34 -19.00
CA ALA A 43 4.90 -14.39 -19.07
C ALA A 43 4.27 -15.75 -18.65
N ALA A 44 5.08 -16.80 -18.51
CA ALA A 44 4.70 -18.11 -18.00
C ALA A 44 4.53 -18.19 -16.46
N GLU A 45 5.04 -17.21 -15.69
CA GLU A 45 5.17 -17.36 -14.23
C GLU A 45 4.10 -16.60 -13.41
N ILE A 46 3.30 -15.70 -14.00
CA ILE A 46 2.23 -15.00 -13.26
C ILE A 46 0.96 -14.82 -14.11
N GLU A 47 -0.14 -15.48 -13.70
CA GLU A 47 -1.53 -15.25 -14.14
C GLU A 47 -2.12 -13.89 -13.67
N ALA A 48 -1.29 -12.87 -13.49
CA ALA A 48 -1.79 -11.54 -13.16
C ALA A 48 -2.35 -10.94 -14.44
N ASP A 49 -3.66 -10.71 -14.45
CA ASP A 49 -4.37 -10.00 -15.52
C ASP A 49 -3.68 -8.64 -15.77
N ASP A 50 -3.47 -8.27 -17.03
CA ASP A 50 -2.89 -6.98 -17.40
C ASP A 50 -3.72 -5.81 -16.86
N ALA A 51 -5.03 -6.00 -16.70
CA ALA A 51 -5.89 -5.02 -16.03
C ALA A 51 -5.48 -4.79 -14.56
N MET A 52 -5.03 -5.83 -13.86
CA MET A 52 -4.54 -5.72 -12.48
C MET A 52 -3.17 -5.03 -12.43
N ARG A 53 -2.31 -5.25 -13.42
CA ARG A 53 -1.02 -4.56 -13.51
C ARG A 53 -1.18 -3.07 -13.82
N ALA A 54 -2.24 -2.67 -14.52
CA ALA A 54 -2.54 -1.28 -14.87
C ALA A 54 -3.27 -0.48 -13.76
N ALA A 55 -3.67 -1.12 -12.67
CA ALA A 55 -4.19 -0.45 -11.48
C ALA A 55 -3.04 -0.08 -10.51
N PRO A 56 -3.25 0.84 -9.56
CA PRO A 56 -2.23 1.20 -8.59
C PRO A 56 -1.77 0.02 -7.73
N TRP A 57 -0.46 -0.02 -7.47
CA TRP A 57 0.18 -0.96 -6.57
C TRP A 57 0.76 -0.22 -5.37
N TYR A 58 0.75 -0.88 -4.21
CA TYR A 58 1.01 -0.24 -2.94
C TYR A 58 2.18 -0.92 -2.26
N HIS A 59 3.13 -0.11 -1.81
CA HIS A 59 4.14 -0.52 -0.85
C HIS A 59 3.54 -0.39 0.54
N VAL A 60 3.37 -1.51 1.24
CA VAL A 60 2.74 -1.57 2.55
C VAL A 60 3.68 -2.23 3.55
N VAL A 61 3.95 -1.55 4.65
CA VAL A 61 4.61 -2.17 5.81
C VAL A 61 3.52 -2.78 6.68
N MET A 62 3.60 -4.09 6.88
CA MET A 62 2.68 -4.87 7.72
C MET A 62 3.44 -5.48 8.90
N GLU A 63 2.71 -6.02 9.86
CA GLU A 63 3.27 -6.92 10.87
C GLU A 63 2.77 -8.34 10.62
N ASP A 64 3.67 -9.31 10.75
CA ASP A 64 3.28 -10.72 10.81
C ASP A 64 2.74 -11.10 12.20
N ASN A 65 2.46 -12.39 12.38
CA ASN A 65 1.95 -12.92 13.64
C ASN A 65 2.93 -12.77 14.82
N GLU A 66 4.21 -12.50 14.55
CA GLU A 66 5.26 -12.31 15.57
C GLU A 66 5.54 -10.81 15.82
N GLY A 67 4.77 -9.91 15.18
CA GLY A 67 4.95 -8.47 15.27
C GLY A 67 6.17 -7.97 14.49
N GLN A 68 6.76 -8.78 13.60
CA GLN A 68 7.90 -8.34 12.80
C GLN A 68 7.43 -7.51 11.61
N PRO A 69 8.08 -6.37 11.32
CA PRO A 69 7.71 -5.55 10.18
C PRO A 69 8.08 -6.25 8.86
N MET A 70 7.10 -6.36 7.96
CA MET A 70 7.23 -6.91 6.62
C MET A 70 6.92 -5.84 5.59
N HIS A 71 7.85 -5.61 4.65
CA HIS A 71 7.57 -4.79 3.48
C HIS A 71 6.92 -5.64 2.39
N THR A 72 5.70 -5.29 2.02
CA THR A 72 4.88 -6.02 1.04
C THR A 72 4.52 -5.13 -0.13
N TYR A 73 4.36 -5.74 -1.29
CA TYR A 73 3.97 -5.07 -2.53
C TYR A 73 2.65 -5.67 -3.02
N LEU A 74 1.58 -4.89 -2.93
CA LEU A 74 0.20 -5.39 -3.06
C LEU A 74 -0.57 -4.65 -4.14
N ALA A 75 -1.37 -5.41 -4.90
CA ALA A 75 -2.35 -4.83 -5.81
C ALA A 75 -3.52 -4.21 -5.02
N GLU A 76 -4.16 -3.19 -5.56
CA GLU A 76 -5.32 -2.53 -4.93
C GLU A 76 -6.42 -3.49 -4.47
N ILE A 77 -6.66 -4.57 -5.22
CA ILE A 77 -7.69 -5.56 -4.92
C ILE A 77 -7.38 -6.42 -3.68
N GLN A 78 -6.12 -6.46 -3.25
CA GLN A 78 -5.67 -7.22 -2.09
C GLN A 78 -5.75 -6.42 -0.78
N ILE A 79 -6.24 -5.18 -0.84
CA ILE A 79 -6.27 -4.23 0.28
C ILE A 79 -7.72 -3.93 0.65
N ASP A 80 -7.98 -3.79 1.95
CA ASP A 80 -9.21 -3.26 2.52
C ASP A 80 -8.93 -2.06 3.43
N HIS A 81 -9.95 -1.23 3.65
CA HIS A 81 -9.86 -0.07 4.53
C HIS A 81 -9.68 -0.49 5.99
N GLU A 82 -8.82 0.23 6.72
CA GLU A 82 -8.80 0.19 8.18
C GLU A 82 -9.34 1.50 8.78
N ALA A 83 -10.08 1.38 9.88
CA ALA A 83 -10.53 2.53 10.64
C ALA A 83 -9.35 3.21 11.34
N ARG A 84 -9.36 4.55 11.40
CA ARG A 84 -8.33 5.31 12.12
C ARG A 84 -8.60 5.32 13.62
N ILE A 85 -8.39 4.16 14.24
CA ILE A 85 -8.47 3.93 15.69
C ILE A 85 -7.09 3.49 16.20
N PRO A 86 -6.78 3.67 17.50
CA PRO A 86 -5.57 3.10 18.08
C PRO A 86 -5.60 1.56 18.06
N HIS A 87 -4.45 0.96 17.85
CA HIS A 87 -4.21 -0.49 17.88
C HIS A 87 -3.21 -0.82 18.99
N PRO A 88 -3.64 -1.03 20.25
CA PRO A 88 -2.72 -1.22 21.38
C PRO A 88 -1.76 -2.41 21.23
N GLU A 89 -2.18 -3.46 20.50
CA GLU A 89 -1.35 -4.65 20.24
C GLU A 89 -0.37 -4.45 19.07
N GLN A 90 -0.52 -3.36 18.31
CA GLN A 90 0.23 -3.06 17.07
C GLN A 90 0.62 -1.57 17.02
N SER A 91 1.00 -1.00 18.17
CA SER A 91 1.22 0.45 18.33
C SER A 91 2.35 0.98 17.43
N THR A 92 3.31 0.13 17.09
CA THR A 92 4.37 0.37 16.10
C THR A 92 3.83 0.76 14.73
N LEU A 93 2.69 0.20 14.29
CA LEU A 93 2.04 0.60 13.04
C LEU A 93 1.27 1.92 13.17
N ASP A 94 0.72 2.24 14.34
CA ASP A 94 0.12 3.55 14.60
C ASP A 94 1.19 4.66 14.51
N GLU A 95 2.32 4.44 15.19
CA GLU A 95 3.49 5.34 15.18
C GLU A 95 4.05 5.52 13.77
N LEU A 96 4.18 4.43 13.01
CA LEU A 96 4.62 4.48 11.61
C LEU A 96 3.67 5.33 10.77
N ALA A 97 2.36 5.11 10.89
CA ALA A 97 1.37 5.86 10.13
C ALA A 97 1.43 7.37 10.45
N GLU A 98 1.64 7.73 11.71
CA GLU A 98 1.86 9.12 12.13
C GLU A 98 3.15 9.72 11.58
N SER A 99 4.25 8.96 11.64
CA SER A 99 5.55 9.37 11.11
C SER A 99 5.48 9.64 9.61
N VAL A 100 4.90 8.72 8.83
CA VAL A 100 4.74 8.85 7.37
C VAL A 100 3.89 10.08 7.04
N ARG A 101 2.74 10.26 7.69
CA ARG A 101 1.89 11.45 7.46
C ARG A 101 2.62 12.75 7.80
N SER A 102 3.42 12.75 8.87
CA SER A 102 4.20 13.92 9.28
C SER A 102 5.27 14.26 8.24
N GLN A 103 5.95 13.26 7.69
CA GLN A 103 6.96 13.44 6.63
C GLN A 103 6.36 13.97 5.32
N LEU A 104 5.12 13.61 4.99
CA LEU A 104 4.41 14.15 3.83
C LEU A 104 4.08 15.64 3.96
N LEU A 105 3.80 16.10 5.18
CA LEU A 105 3.48 17.50 5.48
C LEU A 105 4.74 18.36 5.70
N ALA A 106 5.86 17.73 6.04
CA ALA A 106 7.13 18.43 6.26
C ALA A 106 7.58 19.11 4.96
N PRO A 107 8.00 20.40 5.01
CA PRO A 107 8.60 21.06 3.87
C PRO A 107 9.83 20.28 3.43
N ARG A 108 9.81 19.69 2.24
CA ARG A 108 11.01 19.11 1.66
C ARG A 108 11.97 20.25 1.34
N LEU A 109 13.00 20.42 2.17
CA LEU A 109 14.12 21.30 1.88
C LEU A 109 14.75 20.80 0.57
N ARG A 110 14.53 21.54 -0.51
CA ARG A 110 15.26 21.35 -1.76
C ARG A 110 16.65 21.95 -1.55
N ASN A 111 17.65 21.08 -1.41
CA ASN A 111 19.06 21.48 -1.53
C ASN A 111 19.52 21.32 -2.97
#